data_AF-Q08D86-F1
#
_entry.id   AF-Q08D86-F1
#
_cell.length_a   1.000
_cell.length_b   1.000
_cell.length_c   1.000
_cell.angle_alpha   90.00
_cell.angle_beta   90.00
_cell.angle_gamma   90.00
#
_symmetry.space_group_name_H-M   'P 1'
#
loop_
_entity.id
_entity.type
_entity.pdbx_description
1 polymer ?
#
loop_
_entity_poly.entity_id
_entity_poly.type
_entity_poly.pdbx_seq_one_letter_code
_entity_poly.pdbx_strand_id
1 'polypeptide(L)'
;MSEQSTVPEQSASDSRRAGFVLGVDVGSSMIRCHVYDRAARICGSSAQKVESLYPQPGWVEIDPDVLWLQFVAVIKESVKAAGIETNQIVGLGISTQRATFITWDKKTGKHFHNFISWQDLRATELVKSWNGSLLMKLIHSSCRVLHFFTRSKQFLAASLFTFTTQHVSLRLAWILQNLTEVQKAVEEENCCFGTVDTWLLHKLTKGSEFATDFSNASTTGLFDPYEMCWSKIVTSLLSIPLSLLPPVKDTSHNFGSVDEEIFGVPIPIVALVADQQAAMFGECCFQTGDVKLTMGTGTFLDINTGNNPQQSVGGFYPLIGWKIGQEVVCLAESNAGDTGTAIEWAQQLDLFTDAAETEKMAQSLEDSEGVYFVPSFSGLQAPLNDPCACASFMGLKPSTNKYHLVRAILESIAFRNKQLYETMQKEIHIPVRKIRADGGVCKNSFVMQMTSDLINETIDRPVHIDMSCSGAASLAGLAVGFWSDKEELKKLRQSEMVFKPQKKWQEYEVNMGNWVKAVKRSMNWYKT
;
A
#
# COMPACT_ATOMS: atom_id res chain seq x y z
N MET A 1 29.49 52.65 22.12
CA MET A 1 30.06 51.30 21.92
C MET A 1 28.88 50.35 21.85
N SER A 2 28.78 49.61 20.75
CA SER A 2 27.61 48.81 20.37
C SER A 2 27.37 47.63 21.33
N GLU A 3 26.18 47.56 21.91
CA GLU A 3 25.70 46.43 22.70
C GLU A 3 25.59 45.19 21.81
N GLN A 4 26.42 44.18 22.08
CA GLN A 4 26.29 42.86 21.48
C GLN A 4 25.12 42.14 22.16
N SER A 5 24.01 42.04 21.44
CA SER A 5 22.88 41.16 21.76
C SER A 5 23.35 39.71 21.67
N THR A 6 23.53 39.07 22.82
CA THR A 6 23.68 37.62 22.93
C THR A 6 22.33 36.97 22.66
N VAL A 7 22.19 36.33 21.51
CA VAL A 7 21.08 35.41 21.22
C VAL A 7 21.21 34.21 22.17
N PRO A 8 20.17 33.80 22.91
CA PRO A 8 20.28 32.71 23.86
C PRO A 8 20.48 31.40 23.11
N GLU A 9 21.56 30.71 23.43
CA GLU A 9 21.73 29.28 23.11
C GLU A 9 20.53 28.52 23.71
N GLN A 10 19.56 28.16 22.88
CA GLN A 10 18.64 27.06 23.17
C GLN A 10 19.45 25.75 23.07
N SER A 11 20.34 25.55 24.04
CA SER A 11 21.30 24.45 24.12
C SER A 11 20.63 23.22 24.74
N ALA A 12 20.37 22.22 23.90
CA ALA A 12 20.54 20.76 24.14
C ALA A 12 19.99 20.08 25.42
N SER A 13 19.36 20.76 26.38
CA SER A 13 18.83 20.13 27.60
C SER A 13 17.43 19.55 27.41
N ASP A 14 16.61 20.12 26.51
CA ASP A 14 15.24 19.63 26.29
C ASP A 14 15.19 18.32 25.49
N SER A 15 16.16 18.04 24.61
CA SER A 15 16.14 16.83 23.78
C SER A 15 16.38 15.55 24.58
N ARG A 16 17.06 15.60 25.73
CA ARG A 16 17.24 14.42 26.60
C ARG A 16 15.98 14.02 27.36
N ARG A 17 14.98 14.91 27.45
CA ARG A 17 13.67 14.62 28.05
C ARG A 17 12.56 14.46 27.00
N ALA A 18 12.78 14.94 25.78
CA ALA A 18 11.88 14.72 24.67
C ALA A 18 12.00 13.27 24.19
N GLY A 19 10.88 12.53 24.25
CA GLY A 19 10.78 11.22 23.62
C GLY A 19 10.76 11.34 22.09
N PHE A 20 10.98 10.21 21.41
CA PHE A 20 10.88 10.08 19.96
C PHE A 20 10.00 8.89 19.59
N VAL A 21 9.36 8.95 18.42
CA VAL A 21 8.57 7.84 17.89
C VAL A 21 9.25 7.27 16.65
N LEU A 22 9.31 5.93 16.56
CA LEU A 22 9.80 5.24 15.37
C LEU A 22 8.62 4.89 14.46
N GLY A 23 8.76 5.23 13.18
CA GLY A 23 7.91 4.71 12.11
C GLY A 23 8.74 3.86 11.16
N VAL A 24 8.39 2.58 11.02
CA VAL A 24 9.03 1.67 10.06
C VAL A 24 8.03 1.29 8.99
N ASP A 25 8.44 1.32 7.73
CA ASP A 25 7.66 0.83 6.59
C ASP A 25 8.41 -0.32 5.91
N VAL A 26 7.79 -1.50 5.92
CA VAL A 26 8.32 -2.72 5.29
C VAL A 26 7.60 -2.89 3.95
N GLY A 27 7.97 -2.05 2.99
CA GLY A 27 7.41 -2.06 1.64
C GLY A 27 7.88 -3.24 0.79
N SER A 28 7.42 -3.31 -0.46
CA SER A 28 7.80 -4.36 -1.41
C SER A 28 9.22 -4.20 -1.97
N SER A 29 9.70 -2.96 -2.10
CA SER A 29 11.02 -2.67 -2.68
C SER A 29 12.03 -2.18 -1.64
N MET A 30 11.56 -1.54 -0.57
CA MET A 30 12.40 -0.92 0.45
C MET A 30 11.81 -1.14 1.83
N ILE A 31 12.68 -1.38 2.81
CA ILE A 31 12.38 -1.19 4.23
C ILE A 31 12.90 0.19 4.60
N ARG A 32 12.07 1.06 5.18
CA ARG A 32 12.44 2.41 5.61
C ARG A 32 12.14 2.58 7.08
N CYS A 33 13.00 3.30 7.79
CA CYS A 33 12.77 3.69 9.17
C CYS A 33 13.08 5.17 9.33
N HIS A 34 12.21 5.87 10.07
CA HIS A 34 12.34 7.28 10.40
C HIS A 34 12.12 7.48 11.91
N VAL A 35 12.97 8.30 12.52
CA VAL A 35 12.85 8.75 13.92
C VAL A 35 12.15 10.11 13.93
N TYR A 36 11.02 10.21 14.61
CA TYR A 36 10.22 11.43 14.66
C TYR A 36 10.30 12.17 15.99
N ASP A 37 10.72 13.41 15.82
CA ASP A 37 10.27 14.64 16.46
C ASP A 37 8.89 14.81 17.11
N ARG A 38 8.77 15.57 18.21
CA ARG A 38 7.52 16.21 18.66
C ARG A 38 6.87 17.09 17.58
N ALA A 39 7.67 17.78 16.77
CA ALA A 39 7.20 18.58 15.64
C ALA A 39 7.06 17.75 14.34
N ALA A 40 7.02 16.41 14.47
CA ALA A 40 6.98 15.45 13.36
C ALA A 40 8.14 15.59 12.35
N ARG A 41 9.28 16.15 12.78
CA ARG A 41 10.48 16.21 11.95
C ARG A 41 11.21 14.87 11.98
N ILE A 42 11.76 14.48 10.82
CA ILE A 42 12.63 13.31 10.71
C ILE A 42 14.01 13.69 11.25
N CYS A 43 14.38 13.15 12.41
CA CYS A 43 15.67 13.40 13.06
C CYS A 43 16.75 12.42 12.59
N GLY A 44 16.35 11.23 12.15
CA GLY A 44 17.24 10.21 11.63
C GLY A 44 16.47 9.24 10.76
N SER A 45 17.13 8.70 9.75
CA SER A 45 16.50 7.84 8.75
C SER A 45 17.47 6.82 8.20
N SER A 46 16.98 5.63 7.89
CA SER A 46 17.69 4.63 7.11
C SER A 46 16.73 3.85 6.22
N ALA A 47 17.26 3.28 5.14
CA ALA A 47 16.52 2.42 4.25
C ALA A 47 17.40 1.30 3.71
N GLN A 48 16.81 0.12 3.52
CA GLN A 48 17.45 -1.02 2.86
C GLN A 48 16.54 -1.59 1.77
N LYS A 49 17.14 -2.11 0.71
CA LYS A 49 16.42 -2.72 -0.40
C LYS A 49 15.94 -4.11 0.01
N VAL A 50 14.66 -4.39 -0.22
CA VAL A 50 14.10 -5.74 -0.01
C VAL A 50 14.64 -6.67 -1.09
N GLU A 51 15.18 -7.82 -0.66
CA GLU A 51 15.70 -8.84 -1.55
C GLU A 51 14.59 -9.82 -1.92
N SER A 52 14.10 -9.72 -3.17
CA SER A 52 13.14 -10.67 -3.72
C SER A 52 13.84 -11.86 -4.36
N LEU A 53 13.30 -13.05 -4.09
CA LEU A 53 13.73 -14.32 -4.66
C LEU A 53 12.74 -14.78 -5.73
N TYR A 54 13.26 -15.38 -6.79
CA TYR A 54 12.47 -15.88 -7.93
C TYR A 54 12.79 -17.36 -8.19
N PRO A 55 12.37 -18.29 -7.29
CA PRO A 55 12.74 -19.70 -7.38
C PRO A 55 12.17 -20.39 -8.63
N GLN A 56 11.04 -19.91 -9.14
CA GLN A 56 10.41 -20.36 -10.38
C GLN A 56 9.78 -19.17 -11.12
N PRO A 57 9.53 -19.28 -12.44
CA PRO A 57 8.81 -18.25 -13.17
C PRO A 57 7.46 -17.91 -12.52
N GLY A 58 7.23 -16.62 -12.26
CA GLY A 58 6.02 -16.12 -11.60
C GLY A 58 6.00 -16.30 -10.07
N TRP A 59 7.01 -16.95 -9.48
CA TRP A 59 7.10 -17.08 -8.03
C TRP A 59 7.95 -15.94 -7.48
N VAL A 60 7.46 -15.32 -6.42
CA VAL A 60 8.11 -14.17 -5.79
C VAL A 60 8.11 -14.41 -4.29
N GLU A 61 9.30 -14.59 -3.73
CA GLU A 61 9.50 -14.90 -2.32
C GLU A 61 10.43 -13.90 -1.65
N ILE A 62 10.43 -13.86 -0.31
CA ILE A 62 11.38 -13.08 0.48
C ILE A 62 11.93 -13.97 1.60
N ASP A 63 13.25 -14.05 1.73
CA ASP A 63 13.88 -14.76 2.83
C ASP A 63 13.53 -14.06 4.16
N PRO A 64 12.87 -14.74 5.12
CA PRO A 64 12.45 -14.14 6.37
C PRO A 64 13.65 -13.68 7.21
N ASP A 65 14.71 -14.47 7.28
CA ASP A 65 15.86 -14.17 8.12
C ASP A 65 16.66 -12.98 7.56
N VAL A 66 16.76 -12.85 6.23
CA VAL A 66 17.31 -11.65 5.58
C VAL A 66 16.44 -10.43 5.88
N LEU A 67 15.12 -10.52 5.67
CA LEU A 67 14.19 -9.41 5.97
C LEU A 67 14.32 -8.94 7.42
N TRP A 68 14.46 -9.88 8.37
CA TRP A 68 14.66 -9.57 9.78
C TRP A 68 15.96 -8.81 10.05
N LEU A 69 17.06 -9.24 9.46
CA LEU A 69 18.35 -8.55 9.60
C LEU A 69 18.27 -7.13 9.03
N GLN A 70 17.64 -6.97 7.86
CA GLN A 70 17.43 -5.66 7.24
C GLN A 70 16.53 -4.76 8.10
N PHE A 71 15.44 -5.30 8.67
CA PHE A 71 14.53 -4.59 9.57
C PHE A 71 15.23 -4.07 10.83
N VAL A 72 16.01 -4.94 11.50
CA VAL A 72 16.77 -4.56 12.70
C VAL A 72 17.85 -3.53 12.36
N ALA A 73 18.51 -3.67 11.21
CA ALA A 73 19.55 -2.75 10.76
C ALA A 73 18.99 -1.34 10.52
N VAL A 74 17.89 -1.18 9.78
CA VAL A 74 17.33 0.16 9.50
C VAL A 74 16.88 0.87 10.78
N ILE A 75 16.39 0.15 11.79
CA ILE A 75 16.07 0.77 13.09
C ILE A 75 17.34 1.25 13.79
N LYS A 76 18.36 0.40 13.93
CA LYS A 76 19.63 0.77 14.59
C LYS A 76 20.31 1.95 13.89
N GLU A 77 20.32 1.94 12.57
CA GLU A 77 20.91 3.01 11.75
C GLU A 77 20.13 4.32 11.86
N SER A 78 18.79 4.27 11.91
CA SER A 78 17.95 5.48 12.06
C SER A 78 18.12 6.12 13.44
N VAL A 79 18.14 5.30 14.50
CA VAL A 79 18.39 5.77 15.89
C VAL A 79 19.78 6.39 15.99
N LYS A 80 20.80 5.74 15.42
CA LYS A 80 22.16 6.27 15.36
C LYS A 80 22.23 7.58 14.56
N ALA A 81 21.56 7.65 13.41
CA ALA A 81 21.51 8.85 12.57
C ALA A 81 20.83 10.03 13.29
N ALA A 82 19.84 9.76 14.14
CA ALA A 82 19.20 10.77 14.99
C ALA A 82 20.09 11.25 16.15
N GLY A 83 21.17 10.52 16.49
CA GLY A 83 22.06 10.86 17.59
C GLY A 83 21.40 10.74 18.96
N ILE A 84 20.48 9.79 19.12
CA ILE A 84 19.74 9.55 20.37
C ILE A 84 20.00 8.14 20.91
N GLU A 85 19.71 7.95 22.19
CA GLU A 85 19.72 6.64 22.83
C GLU A 85 18.39 5.90 22.57
N THR A 86 18.44 4.57 22.43
CA THR A 86 17.26 3.73 22.19
C THR A 86 16.17 3.91 23.26
N ASN A 87 16.56 4.17 24.51
CA ASN A 87 15.62 4.38 25.62
C ASN A 87 14.84 5.70 25.53
N GLN A 88 15.17 6.58 24.57
CA GLN A 88 14.40 7.78 24.26
C GLN A 88 13.25 7.48 23.28
N ILE A 89 13.20 6.29 22.68
CA ILE A 89 12.07 5.86 21.85
C ILE A 89 10.88 5.50 22.74
N VAL A 90 9.77 6.22 22.59
CA VAL A 90 8.56 6.00 23.41
C VAL A 90 7.54 5.08 22.74
N GLY A 91 7.68 4.81 21.44
CA GLY A 91 6.80 3.91 20.71
C GLY A 91 7.31 3.59 19.30
N LEU A 92 6.99 2.39 18.85
CA LEU A 92 7.26 1.87 17.51
C LEU A 92 5.93 1.58 16.79
N GLY A 93 5.78 2.17 15.60
CA GLY A 93 4.75 1.82 14.64
C GLY A 93 5.34 1.11 13.43
N ILE A 94 4.69 0.04 12.98
CA ILE A 94 5.14 -0.77 11.86
C ILE A 94 4.05 -0.75 10.77
N SER A 95 4.43 -0.21 9.62
CA SER A 95 3.73 -0.34 8.35
C SER A 95 4.30 -1.52 7.58
N THR A 96 3.45 -2.32 6.93
CA THR A 96 3.90 -3.45 6.11
C THR A 96 3.20 -3.52 4.77
N GLN A 97 3.92 -3.99 3.76
CA GLN A 97 3.32 -4.42 2.50
C GLN A 97 2.20 -5.43 2.76
N ARG A 98 1.14 -5.31 1.97
CA ARG A 98 -0.08 -6.09 2.12
C ARG A 98 0.05 -7.50 1.56
N ALA A 99 -0.73 -8.44 2.10
CA ALA A 99 -0.93 -9.80 1.60
C ALA A 99 0.34 -10.67 1.34
N THR A 100 1.54 -10.22 1.72
CA THR A 100 2.73 -11.08 1.79
C THR A 100 2.66 -11.88 3.09
N PHE A 101 2.77 -13.22 3.02
CA PHE A 101 2.51 -14.08 4.17
C PHE A 101 3.52 -15.21 4.34
N ILE A 102 3.52 -15.79 5.53
CA ILE A 102 4.37 -16.92 5.92
C ILE A 102 3.62 -17.87 6.87
N THR A 103 4.12 -19.09 7.01
CA THR A 103 3.75 -20.01 8.09
C THR A 103 4.97 -20.49 8.85
N TRP A 104 4.83 -20.71 10.16
CA TRP A 104 5.93 -21.16 11.03
C TRP A 104 5.46 -22.10 12.14
N ASP A 105 6.40 -22.86 12.68
CA ASP A 105 6.18 -23.75 13.80
C ASP A 105 6.00 -22.94 15.10
N LYS A 106 4.86 -23.15 15.76
CA LYS A 106 4.44 -22.38 16.94
C LYS A 106 5.38 -22.54 18.13
N LYS A 107 6.05 -23.70 18.28
CA LYS A 107 6.92 -24.01 19.42
C LYS A 107 8.35 -23.52 19.21
N THR A 108 8.86 -23.63 17.99
CA THR A 108 10.26 -23.33 17.67
C THR A 108 10.46 -21.96 17.05
N GLY A 109 9.39 -21.34 16.52
CA GLY A 109 9.48 -20.09 15.78
C GLY A 109 10.08 -20.24 14.37
N LYS A 110 10.41 -21.48 13.95
CA LYS A 110 11.03 -21.76 12.66
C LYS A 110 9.99 -21.67 11.54
N HIS A 111 10.25 -20.83 10.54
CA HIS A 111 9.42 -20.75 9.35
C HIS A 111 9.49 -22.05 8.52
N PHE A 112 8.36 -22.44 7.92
CA PHE A 112 8.28 -23.60 7.03
C PHE A 112 8.74 -23.27 5.61
N HIS A 113 8.61 -22.01 5.21
CA HIS A 113 8.95 -21.53 3.87
C HIS A 113 9.27 -20.04 3.91
N ASN A 114 9.86 -19.52 2.83
CA ASN A 114 10.04 -18.09 2.64
C ASN A 114 8.69 -17.35 2.62
N PHE A 115 8.69 -16.04 2.88
CA PHE A 115 7.49 -15.24 2.64
C PHE A 115 7.02 -15.40 1.20
N ILE A 116 5.74 -15.66 0.98
CA ILE A 116 5.12 -15.65 -0.34
C ILE A 116 4.60 -14.25 -0.61
N SER A 117 5.23 -13.54 -1.54
CA SER A 117 4.91 -12.14 -1.88
C SER A 117 3.49 -12.02 -2.44
N TRP A 118 2.86 -10.86 -2.24
CA TRP A 118 1.58 -10.52 -2.88
C TRP A 118 1.63 -10.54 -4.41
N GLN A 119 2.83 -10.46 -5.00
CA GLN A 119 3.06 -10.54 -6.46
C GLN A 119 3.11 -11.99 -6.98
N ASP A 120 3.14 -12.98 -6.09
CA ASP A 120 3.35 -14.38 -6.45
C ASP A 120 2.15 -14.96 -7.23
N LEU A 121 2.45 -15.66 -8.33
CA LEU A 121 1.48 -16.19 -9.27
C LEU A 121 1.28 -17.71 -9.16
N ARG A 122 1.86 -18.40 -8.16
CA ARG A 122 1.79 -19.87 -8.06
C ARG A 122 0.36 -20.41 -7.95
N ALA A 123 -0.53 -19.61 -7.38
CA ALA A 123 -1.94 -19.95 -7.21
C ALA A 123 -2.83 -19.53 -8.41
N THR A 124 -2.27 -19.09 -9.53
CA THR A 124 -3.05 -18.59 -10.69
C THR A 124 -4.05 -19.62 -11.21
N GLU A 125 -3.63 -20.88 -11.37
CA GLU A 125 -4.53 -21.93 -11.85
C GLU A 125 -5.61 -22.28 -10.82
N LEU A 126 -5.28 -22.20 -9.52
CA LEU A 126 -6.24 -22.38 -8.44
C LEU A 126 -7.28 -21.25 -8.47
N VAL A 127 -6.86 -20.00 -8.66
CA VAL A 127 -7.73 -18.82 -8.81
C VAL A 127 -8.68 -18.99 -10.00
N LYS A 128 -8.16 -19.36 -11.18
CA LYS A 128 -8.97 -19.61 -12.38
C LYS A 128 -10.01 -20.71 -12.13
N SER A 129 -9.59 -21.83 -11.54
CA SER A 129 -10.45 -22.97 -11.23
C SER A 129 -11.59 -22.59 -10.27
N TRP A 130 -11.27 -21.91 -9.17
CA TRP A 130 -12.28 -21.48 -8.19
C TRP A 130 -13.28 -20.49 -8.80
N ASN A 131 -12.80 -19.44 -9.46
CA ASN A 131 -13.67 -18.44 -10.09
C ASN A 131 -14.53 -19.02 -11.23
N GLY A 132 -14.05 -20.06 -11.93
CA GLY A 132 -14.79 -20.76 -12.97
C GLY A 132 -15.80 -21.80 -12.47
N SER A 133 -15.73 -22.17 -11.18
CA SER A 133 -16.49 -23.26 -10.58
C SER A 133 -18.00 -23.01 -10.55
N LEU A 134 -18.80 -24.09 -10.57
CA LEU A 134 -20.25 -24.02 -10.40
C LEU A 134 -20.63 -23.42 -9.03
N LEU A 135 -19.86 -23.75 -8.00
CA LEU A 135 -20.09 -23.25 -6.65
C LEU A 135 -20.00 -21.72 -6.59
N MET A 136 -18.94 -21.12 -7.16
CA MET A 136 -18.81 -19.66 -7.21
C MET A 136 -19.94 -19.01 -8.01
N LYS A 137 -20.33 -19.58 -9.15
CA LYS A 137 -21.48 -19.09 -9.95
C LYS A 137 -22.80 -19.13 -9.16
N LEU A 138 -23.00 -20.18 -8.36
CA LEU A 138 -24.17 -20.30 -7.47
C LEU A 138 -24.14 -19.27 -6.35
N ILE A 139 -22.98 -19.04 -5.71
CA ILE A 139 -22.81 -18.00 -4.69
C ILE A 139 -23.15 -16.63 -5.28
N HIS A 140 -22.55 -16.25 -6.42
CA HIS A 140 -22.81 -14.97 -7.07
C HIS A 140 -24.29 -14.76 -7.38
N SER A 141 -24.93 -15.77 -7.97
CA SER A 141 -26.35 -15.71 -8.34
C SER A 141 -27.25 -15.58 -7.12
N SER A 142 -26.99 -16.36 -6.07
CA SER A 142 -27.77 -16.35 -4.83
C SER A 142 -27.62 -15.02 -4.10
N CYS A 143 -26.40 -14.52 -3.95
CA CYS A 143 -26.14 -13.22 -3.32
C CYS A 143 -26.75 -12.07 -4.13
N ARG A 144 -26.76 -12.13 -5.46
CA ARG A 144 -27.43 -11.12 -6.30
C ARG A 144 -28.94 -11.10 -6.09
N VAL A 145 -29.57 -12.27 -5.99
CA VAL A 145 -31.00 -12.40 -5.68
C VAL A 145 -31.29 -11.85 -4.27
N LEU A 146 -30.49 -12.23 -3.27
CA LEU A 146 -30.64 -11.71 -1.91
C LEU A 146 -30.45 -10.19 -1.84
N HIS A 147 -29.46 -9.64 -2.55
CA HIS A 147 -29.27 -8.20 -2.66
C HIS A 147 -30.47 -7.51 -3.33
N PHE A 148 -31.05 -8.10 -4.37
CA PHE A 148 -32.23 -7.53 -5.03
C PHE A 148 -33.41 -7.34 -4.06
N PHE A 149 -33.65 -8.33 -3.19
CA PHE A 149 -34.74 -8.27 -2.21
C PHE A 149 -34.41 -7.44 -0.97
N THR A 150 -33.19 -7.55 -0.44
CA THR A 150 -32.81 -6.94 0.84
C THR A 150 -32.16 -5.56 0.70
N ARG A 151 -31.62 -5.24 -0.48
CA ARG A 151 -30.74 -4.09 -0.73
C ARG A 151 -29.50 -4.04 0.19
N SER A 152 -29.11 -5.18 0.77
CA SER A 152 -27.92 -5.27 1.61
C SER A 152 -26.63 -5.17 0.80
N LYS A 153 -25.76 -4.25 1.20
CA LYS A 153 -24.43 -4.05 0.61
C LYS A 153 -23.52 -5.26 0.79
N GLN A 154 -23.66 -6.00 1.89
CA GLN A 154 -22.89 -7.22 2.13
C GLN A 154 -23.19 -8.29 1.08
N PHE A 155 -24.46 -8.45 0.68
CA PHE A 155 -24.83 -9.37 -0.40
C PHE A 155 -24.39 -8.86 -1.77
N LEU A 156 -24.39 -7.54 -2.00
CA LEU A 156 -23.80 -6.98 -3.21
C LEU A 156 -22.30 -7.30 -3.28
N ALA A 157 -21.56 -7.05 -2.21
CA ALA A 157 -20.14 -7.33 -2.09
C ALA A 157 -19.83 -8.83 -2.32
N ALA A 158 -20.56 -9.71 -1.63
CA ALA A 158 -20.45 -11.15 -1.84
C ALA A 158 -20.77 -11.58 -3.29
N SER A 159 -21.70 -10.89 -3.97
CA SER A 159 -22.01 -11.17 -5.38
C SER A 159 -20.94 -10.72 -6.37
N LEU A 160 -20.04 -9.83 -5.94
CA LEU A 160 -18.90 -9.33 -6.71
C LEU A 160 -17.57 -9.98 -6.27
N PHE A 161 -17.58 -10.73 -5.17
CA PHE A 161 -16.40 -11.37 -4.62
C PHE A 161 -15.79 -12.34 -5.62
N THR A 162 -14.52 -12.11 -5.96
CA THR A 162 -13.74 -12.94 -6.88
C THR A 162 -12.39 -13.17 -6.24
N PHE A 163 -11.88 -14.40 -6.32
CA PHE A 163 -10.52 -14.67 -5.85
C PHE A 163 -9.52 -14.02 -6.79
N THR A 164 -8.42 -13.51 -6.23
CA THR A 164 -7.29 -12.94 -6.96
C THR A 164 -6.00 -13.49 -6.38
N THR A 165 -4.95 -13.59 -7.19
CA THR A 165 -3.60 -13.98 -6.73
C THR A 165 -3.01 -12.98 -5.74
N GLN A 166 -3.46 -11.72 -5.78
CA GLN A 166 -3.03 -10.69 -4.83
C GLN A 166 -3.45 -11.01 -3.39
N HIS A 167 -4.61 -11.65 -3.19
CA HIS A 167 -5.05 -12.07 -1.87
C HIS A 167 -4.27 -13.28 -1.36
N VAL A 168 -4.14 -13.38 -0.04
CA VAL A 168 -3.50 -14.52 0.62
C VAL A 168 -4.32 -15.79 0.43
N SER A 169 -5.64 -15.70 0.43
CA SER A 169 -6.55 -16.85 0.56
C SER A 169 -6.16 -18.08 -0.26
N LEU A 170 -6.02 -17.95 -1.58
CA LEU A 170 -5.68 -19.08 -2.45
C LEU A 170 -4.18 -19.40 -2.51
N ARG A 171 -3.28 -18.44 -2.20
CA ARG A 171 -1.86 -18.76 -2.04
C ARG A 171 -1.61 -19.57 -0.76
N LEU A 172 -2.32 -19.26 0.33
CA LEU A 172 -2.29 -20.06 1.56
C LEU A 172 -2.92 -21.43 1.33
N ALA A 173 -4.08 -21.51 0.66
CA ALA A 173 -4.68 -22.80 0.32
C ALA A 173 -3.73 -23.66 -0.52
N TRP A 174 -2.99 -23.05 -1.46
CA TRP A 174 -1.95 -23.73 -2.21
C TRP A 174 -0.84 -24.26 -1.30
N ILE A 175 -0.32 -23.45 -0.37
CA ILE A 175 0.70 -23.89 0.60
C ILE A 175 0.20 -25.08 1.43
N LEU A 176 -1.02 -25.00 1.95
CA LEU A 176 -1.66 -26.07 2.71
C LEU A 176 -1.90 -27.34 1.89
N GLN A 177 -2.00 -27.26 0.56
CA GLN A 177 -2.18 -28.43 -0.30
C GLN A 177 -0.86 -29.04 -0.76
N ASN A 178 0.22 -28.25 -0.83
CA ASN A 178 1.46 -28.65 -1.48
C ASN A 178 2.64 -28.86 -0.51
N LEU A 179 2.61 -28.27 0.69
CA LEU A 179 3.68 -28.44 1.69
C LEU A 179 3.26 -29.39 2.81
N THR A 180 3.76 -30.63 2.77
CA THR A 180 3.45 -31.68 3.75
C THR A 180 3.84 -31.31 5.18
N GLU A 181 4.94 -30.57 5.36
CA GLU A 181 5.37 -30.11 6.69
C GLU A 181 4.36 -29.12 7.31
N VAL A 182 3.77 -28.26 6.50
CA VAL A 182 2.72 -27.33 6.95
C VAL A 182 1.43 -28.09 7.25
N GLN A 183 1.04 -29.05 6.41
CA GLN A 183 -0.12 -29.92 6.66
C GLN A 183 -0.01 -30.62 8.01
N LYS A 184 1.12 -31.29 8.25
CA LYS A 184 1.40 -31.99 9.50
C LYS A 184 1.37 -31.03 10.69
N ALA A 185 1.99 -29.85 10.58
CA ALA A 185 1.97 -28.86 11.64
C ALA A 185 0.55 -28.34 11.93
N VAL A 186 -0.32 -28.23 10.93
CA VAL A 186 -1.73 -27.86 11.10
C VAL A 186 -2.51 -28.96 11.82
N GLU A 187 -2.32 -30.22 11.43
CA GLU A 187 -2.94 -31.39 12.08
C GLU A 187 -2.52 -31.52 13.56
N GLU A 188 -1.28 -31.15 13.88
CA GLU A 188 -0.72 -31.16 15.24
C GLU A 188 -1.02 -29.87 16.06
N GLU A 189 -1.85 -28.96 15.54
CA GLU A 189 -2.15 -27.64 16.13
C GLU A 189 -0.89 -26.81 16.45
N ASN A 190 0.16 -26.99 15.66
CA ASN A 190 1.50 -26.44 15.85
C ASN A 190 1.93 -25.48 14.71
N CYS A 191 0.98 -25.05 13.88
CA CYS A 191 1.21 -24.11 12.79
C CYS A 191 0.66 -22.73 13.14
N CYS A 192 1.47 -21.70 12.93
CA CYS A 192 1.06 -20.31 12.94
C CYS A 192 1.07 -19.76 11.50
N PHE A 193 0.09 -18.94 11.18
CA PHE A 193 0.04 -18.14 9.96
C PHE A 193 0.16 -16.65 10.30
N GLY A 194 0.79 -15.89 9.42
CA GLY A 194 0.81 -14.45 9.56
C GLY A 194 1.20 -13.75 8.27
N THR A 195 0.73 -12.51 8.13
CA THR A 195 1.33 -11.53 7.22
C THR A 195 2.62 -10.97 7.84
N VAL A 196 3.32 -10.10 7.11
CA VAL A 196 4.61 -9.53 7.54
C VAL A 196 4.53 -8.88 8.93
N ASP A 197 3.45 -8.16 9.24
CA ASP A 197 3.19 -7.55 10.54
C ASP A 197 3.12 -8.58 11.69
N THR A 198 2.39 -9.67 11.48
CA THR A 198 2.22 -10.73 12.49
C THR A 198 3.55 -11.42 12.77
N TRP A 199 4.32 -11.69 11.71
CA TRP A 199 5.62 -12.34 11.85
C TRP A 199 6.66 -11.43 12.51
N LEU A 200 6.72 -10.15 12.12
CA LEU A 200 7.60 -9.18 12.76
C LEU A 200 7.24 -8.98 14.23
N LEU A 201 5.94 -8.91 14.57
CA LEU A 201 5.50 -8.87 15.96
C LEU A 201 6.02 -10.08 16.73
N HIS A 202 5.81 -11.29 16.21
CA HIS A 202 6.30 -12.52 16.83
C HIS A 202 7.83 -12.52 17.03
N LYS A 203 8.60 -12.06 16.04
CA LYS A 203 10.07 -11.97 16.13
C LYS A 203 10.52 -10.92 17.14
N LEU A 204 9.89 -9.75 17.14
CA LEU A 204 10.24 -8.64 18.04
C LEU A 204 9.95 -8.97 19.49
N THR A 205 8.91 -9.76 19.77
CA THR A 205 8.52 -10.14 21.13
C THR A 205 9.02 -11.52 21.53
N LYS A 206 9.95 -12.10 20.74
CA LYS A 206 10.53 -13.45 20.90
C LYS A 206 9.47 -14.54 21.16
N GLY A 207 8.35 -14.42 20.47
CA GLY A 207 7.26 -15.38 20.46
C GLY A 207 6.19 -15.20 21.54
N SER A 208 6.30 -14.17 22.39
CA SER A 208 5.27 -13.90 23.40
C SER A 208 3.98 -13.33 22.82
N GLU A 209 4.03 -12.72 21.63
CA GLU A 209 2.86 -12.11 20.98
C GLU A 209 2.56 -12.72 19.61
N PHE A 210 1.27 -12.84 19.30
CA PHE A 210 0.74 -13.36 18.04
C PHE A 210 -0.58 -12.65 17.75
N ALA A 211 -0.54 -11.66 16.86
CA ALA A 211 -1.68 -10.85 16.47
C ALA A 211 -1.43 -10.15 15.13
N THR A 212 -2.50 -9.70 14.50
CA THR A 212 -2.49 -8.76 13.37
C THR A 212 -3.44 -7.59 13.68
N ASP A 213 -3.45 -6.56 12.84
CA ASP A 213 -4.44 -5.50 12.90
C ASP A 213 -5.54 -5.63 11.83
N PHE A 214 -6.60 -4.85 11.98
CA PHE A 214 -7.73 -4.84 11.03
C PHE A 214 -7.31 -4.46 9.60
N SER A 215 -6.36 -3.55 9.45
CA SER A 215 -5.93 -3.09 8.13
C SER A 215 -5.19 -4.20 7.37
N ASN A 216 -4.23 -4.88 7.99
CA ASN A 216 -3.55 -6.03 7.39
C ASN A 216 -4.51 -7.20 7.16
N ALA A 217 -5.33 -7.56 8.14
CA ALA A 217 -6.31 -8.65 8.02
C ALA A 217 -7.24 -8.45 6.82
N SER A 218 -7.75 -7.23 6.61
CA SER A 218 -8.67 -6.91 5.52
C SER A 218 -8.13 -7.15 4.10
N THR A 219 -6.81 -7.28 3.95
CA THR A 219 -6.13 -7.43 2.65
C THR A 219 -5.89 -8.89 2.25
N THR A 220 -6.16 -9.81 3.16
CA THR A 220 -5.86 -11.24 2.98
C THR A 220 -6.85 -11.96 2.07
N GLY A 221 -8.02 -11.37 1.83
CA GLY A 221 -9.17 -12.08 1.24
C GLY A 221 -9.78 -13.16 2.14
N LEU A 222 -9.33 -13.27 3.40
CA LEU A 222 -9.85 -14.19 4.42
C LEU A 222 -10.67 -13.45 5.50
N PHE A 223 -10.61 -12.13 5.53
CA PHE A 223 -11.30 -11.29 6.50
C PHE A 223 -12.60 -10.74 5.91
N ASP A 224 -13.67 -10.72 6.70
CA ASP A 224 -14.93 -10.08 6.33
C ASP A 224 -14.96 -8.64 6.89
N PRO A 225 -14.84 -7.60 6.04
CA PRO A 225 -14.86 -6.22 6.50
C PRO A 225 -16.24 -5.73 6.96
N TYR A 226 -17.32 -6.47 6.70
CA TYR A 226 -18.67 -6.14 7.17
C TYR A 226 -18.92 -6.71 8.57
N GLU A 227 -18.44 -7.92 8.84
CA GLU A 227 -18.54 -8.58 10.14
C GLU A 227 -17.36 -8.29 11.08
N MET A 228 -16.31 -7.65 10.57
CA MET A 228 -15.08 -7.31 11.31
C MET A 228 -14.41 -8.53 11.96
N CYS A 229 -14.42 -9.68 11.29
CA CYS A 229 -13.77 -10.91 11.75
C CYS A 229 -13.31 -11.80 10.58
N TRP A 230 -12.53 -12.84 10.88
CA TRP A 230 -12.17 -13.86 9.89
C TRP A 230 -13.41 -14.52 9.30
N SER A 231 -13.49 -14.57 7.97
CA SER A 231 -14.63 -15.10 7.23
C SER A 231 -14.69 -16.62 7.33
N LYS A 232 -15.59 -17.11 8.19
CA LYS A 232 -15.91 -18.54 8.30
C LYS A 232 -16.27 -19.18 6.96
N ILE A 233 -16.93 -18.43 6.09
CA ILE A 233 -17.36 -18.90 4.77
C ILE A 233 -16.13 -19.14 3.90
N VAL A 234 -15.24 -18.14 3.74
CA VAL A 234 -14.05 -18.29 2.89
C VAL A 234 -13.11 -19.34 3.46
N THR A 235 -12.86 -19.34 4.77
CA THR A 235 -11.97 -20.32 5.40
C THR A 235 -12.52 -21.75 5.27
N SER A 236 -13.84 -21.93 5.41
CA SER A 236 -14.47 -23.25 5.19
C SER A 236 -14.43 -23.70 3.73
N LEU A 237 -14.62 -22.78 2.77
CA LEU A 237 -14.53 -23.11 1.34
C LEU A 237 -13.12 -23.59 0.96
N LEU A 238 -12.11 -22.99 1.58
CA LEU A 238 -10.70 -23.27 1.27
C LEU A 238 -10.05 -24.29 2.21
N SER A 239 -10.82 -24.89 3.12
CA SER A 239 -10.32 -25.81 4.15
C SER A 239 -9.17 -25.23 5.00
N ILE A 240 -9.25 -23.93 5.31
CA ILE A 240 -8.29 -23.23 6.19
C ILE A 240 -8.86 -23.25 7.61
N PRO A 241 -8.19 -23.87 8.60
CA PRO A 241 -8.67 -23.85 9.98
C PRO A 241 -8.61 -22.44 10.57
N LEU A 242 -9.68 -22.00 11.23
CA LEU A 242 -9.71 -20.68 11.88
C LEU A 242 -8.65 -20.55 12.99
N SER A 243 -8.28 -21.64 13.64
CA SER A 243 -7.25 -21.69 14.69
C SER A 243 -5.85 -21.31 14.19
N LEU A 244 -5.62 -21.39 12.86
CA LEU A 244 -4.36 -21.00 12.23
C LEU A 244 -4.19 -19.47 12.19
N LEU A 245 -5.29 -18.72 12.16
CA LEU A 245 -5.29 -17.28 11.90
C LEU A 245 -5.05 -16.46 13.20
N PRO A 246 -4.26 -15.37 13.13
CA PRO A 246 -3.97 -14.56 14.31
C PRO A 246 -5.22 -13.80 14.81
N PRO A 247 -5.35 -13.58 16.13
CA PRO A 247 -6.30 -12.60 16.66
C PRO A 247 -6.10 -11.22 16.01
N VAL A 248 -7.21 -10.59 15.63
CA VAL A 248 -7.21 -9.23 15.05
C VAL A 248 -7.41 -8.20 16.17
N LYS A 249 -6.52 -7.22 16.24
CA LYS A 249 -6.53 -6.13 17.25
C LYS A 249 -6.67 -4.77 16.57
N ASP A 250 -6.93 -3.76 17.39
CA ASP A 250 -6.98 -2.36 16.94
C ASP A 250 -5.64 -1.96 16.30
N THR A 251 -5.69 -1.13 15.26
CA THR A 251 -4.52 -0.66 14.50
C THR A 251 -3.55 0.11 15.42
N SER A 252 -4.09 0.84 16.38
CA SER A 252 -3.36 1.53 17.44
C SER A 252 -3.61 0.81 18.77
N HIS A 253 -2.80 -0.19 19.08
CA HIS A 253 -2.94 -1.09 20.23
C HIS A 253 -1.58 -1.39 20.84
N ASN A 254 -1.50 -1.62 22.15
CA ASN A 254 -0.26 -2.12 22.76
C ASN A 254 -0.09 -3.61 22.44
N PHE A 255 0.77 -3.92 21.47
CA PHE A 255 1.12 -5.27 21.05
C PHE A 255 2.28 -5.85 21.87
N GLY A 256 2.58 -5.30 23.04
CA GLY A 256 3.73 -5.69 23.85
C GLY A 256 4.94 -4.79 23.59
N SER A 257 6.13 -5.34 23.77
CA SER A 257 7.38 -4.59 23.61
C SER A 257 8.41 -5.42 22.88
N VAL A 258 9.24 -4.76 22.09
CA VAL A 258 10.44 -5.37 21.54
C VAL A 258 11.28 -5.88 22.71
N ASP A 259 11.71 -7.14 22.61
CA ASP A 259 12.54 -7.77 23.61
C ASP A 259 13.88 -7.03 23.76
N GLU A 260 14.33 -6.87 25.01
CA GLU A 260 15.53 -6.09 25.33
C GLU A 260 16.80 -6.67 24.71
N GLU A 261 16.85 -7.96 24.36
CA GLU A 261 18.00 -8.54 23.68
C GLU A 261 18.22 -8.00 22.26
N ILE A 262 17.20 -7.41 21.62
CA ILE A 262 17.29 -6.94 20.23
C ILE A 262 17.96 -5.57 20.14
N PHE A 263 17.55 -4.63 21.02
CA PHE A 263 18.02 -3.23 21.01
C PHE A 263 18.61 -2.75 22.35
N GLY A 264 18.79 -3.63 23.34
CA GLY A 264 19.35 -3.34 24.66
C GLY A 264 18.35 -2.79 25.68
N VAL A 265 17.16 -2.36 25.23
CA VAL A 265 16.06 -1.87 26.06
C VAL A 265 14.73 -2.23 25.43
N PRO A 266 13.64 -2.38 26.21
CA PRO A 266 12.32 -2.62 25.65
C PRO A 266 11.80 -1.38 24.91
N ILE A 267 11.20 -1.59 23.73
CA ILE A 267 10.53 -0.54 22.96
C ILE A 267 9.06 -0.92 22.79
N PRO A 268 8.09 -0.10 23.22
CA PRO A 268 6.67 -0.41 23.04
C PRO A 268 6.30 -0.54 21.55
N ILE A 269 5.67 -1.66 21.18
CA ILE A 269 5.12 -1.86 19.83
C ILE A 269 3.64 -1.50 19.90
N VAL A 270 3.28 -0.36 19.33
CA VAL A 270 2.00 0.30 19.63
C VAL A 270 1.14 0.61 18.39
N ALA A 271 1.65 0.27 17.21
CA ALA A 271 0.86 0.27 15.99
C ALA A 271 1.35 -0.77 14.99
N LEU A 272 0.40 -1.51 14.40
CA LEU A 272 0.58 -2.33 13.20
C LEU A 272 -0.43 -1.83 12.18
N VAL A 273 0.02 -1.62 10.94
CA VAL A 273 -0.84 -1.08 9.88
C VAL A 273 -0.35 -1.51 8.50
N ALA A 274 -1.27 -1.71 7.56
CA ALA A 274 -0.96 -1.99 6.17
C ALA A 274 -0.49 -0.70 5.45
N ASP A 275 0.41 -0.83 4.47
CA ASP A 275 1.12 0.28 3.84
C ASP A 275 0.25 1.42 3.28
N GLN A 276 -0.81 1.10 2.53
CA GLN A 276 -1.72 2.12 1.98
C GLN A 276 -2.60 2.76 3.05
N GLN A 277 -3.01 2.01 4.06
CA GLN A 277 -3.73 2.53 5.21
C GLN A 277 -2.86 3.44 6.06
N ALA A 278 -1.58 3.08 6.21
CA ALA A 278 -0.58 3.90 6.87
C ALA A 278 -0.39 5.22 6.10
N ALA A 279 -0.21 5.15 4.78
CA ALA A 279 -0.11 6.35 3.94
C ALA A 279 -1.38 7.23 4.04
N MET A 280 -2.57 6.62 4.05
CA MET A 280 -3.84 7.32 4.21
C MET A 280 -3.92 8.07 5.56
N PHE A 281 -3.44 7.44 6.63
CA PHE A 281 -3.37 8.05 7.96
C PHE A 281 -2.32 9.15 8.03
N GLY A 282 -1.11 8.91 7.49
CA GLY A 282 -0.03 9.88 7.43
C GLY A 282 -0.44 11.13 6.65
N GLU A 283 -1.18 10.95 5.55
CA GLU A 283 -1.75 12.05 4.77
C GLU A 283 -2.89 12.77 5.50
N CYS A 284 -3.20 12.42 6.75
CA CYS A 284 -4.27 13.01 7.54
C CYS A 284 -5.62 13.02 6.79
N CYS A 285 -5.90 11.96 6.03
CA CYS A 285 -7.13 11.74 5.29
C CYS A 285 -8.19 11.08 6.19
N PHE A 286 -8.47 11.74 7.31
CA PHE A 286 -9.28 11.20 8.39
C PHE A 286 -10.79 11.24 8.14
N GLN A 287 -11.25 12.05 7.18
CA GLN A 287 -12.68 12.29 6.97
C GLN A 287 -13.19 11.56 5.73
N THR A 288 -14.45 11.12 5.78
CA THR A 288 -15.16 10.57 4.63
C THR A 288 -15.06 11.50 3.42
N GLY A 289 -14.71 10.95 2.26
CA GLY A 289 -14.48 11.71 1.04
C GLY A 289 -13.05 12.25 0.88
N ASP A 290 -12.19 12.13 1.90
CA ASP A 290 -10.75 12.34 1.70
C ASP A 290 -10.20 11.22 0.79
N VAL A 291 -9.39 11.60 -0.19
CA VAL A 291 -8.79 10.70 -1.18
C VAL A 291 -7.27 10.77 -1.09
N LYS A 292 -6.62 9.61 -1.19
CA LYS A 292 -5.17 9.47 -1.35
C LYS A 292 -4.85 8.84 -2.70
N LEU A 293 -3.82 9.38 -3.36
CA LEU A 293 -3.24 8.86 -4.59
C LEU A 293 -1.75 8.55 -4.36
N THR A 294 -1.43 7.30 -4.02
CA THR A 294 -0.04 6.86 -3.84
C THR A 294 0.52 6.39 -5.17
N MET A 295 1.59 7.03 -5.65
CA MET A 295 2.26 6.67 -6.90
C MET A 295 3.70 6.19 -6.62
N GLY A 296 3.81 4.90 -6.33
CA GLY A 296 5.08 4.16 -6.20
C GLY A 296 5.32 3.26 -7.41
N THR A 297 5.65 1.99 -7.18
CA THR A 297 5.74 0.97 -8.24
C THR A 297 4.42 0.86 -9.03
N GLY A 298 3.30 0.91 -8.33
CA GLY A 298 1.96 1.09 -8.90
C GLY A 298 1.29 2.36 -8.37
N THR A 299 0.11 2.65 -8.90
CA THR A 299 -0.80 3.69 -8.41
C THR A 299 -1.91 3.06 -7.58
N PHE A 300 -2.14 3.58 -6.39
CA PHE A 300 -3.26 3.23 -5.52
C PHE A 300 -4.11 4.46 -5.25
N LEU A 301 -5.40 4.38 -5.57
CA LEU A 301 -6.39 5.42 -5.31
C LEU A 301 -7.34 4.91 -4.23
N ASP A 302 -7.22 5.51 -3.05
CA ASP A 302 -8.00 5.19 -1.86
C ASP A 302 -8.95 6.34 -1.53
N ILE A 303 -10.21 6.02 -1.25
CA ILE A 303 -11.17 6.97 -0.67
C ILE A 303 -11.62 6.51 0.71
N ASN A 304 -11.64 7.44 1.67
CA ASN A 304 -12.22 7.20 2.99
C ASN A 304 -13.74 7.13 2.89
N THR A 305 -14.32 6.01 3.31
CA THR A 305 -15.76 5.75 3.20
C THR A 305 -16.49 5.83 4.55
N GLY A 306 -15.88 6.46 5.55
CA GLY A 306 -16.40 6.49 6.92
C GLY A 306 -16.35 5.10 7.54
N ASN A 307 -17.39 4.68 8.24
CA ASN A 307 -17.50 3.33 8.82
C ASN A 307 -18.24 2.34 7.89
N ASN A 308 -18.34 2.65 6.59
CA ASN A 308 -19.16 1.90 5.64
C ASN A 308 -18.30 1.32 4.51
N PRO A 309 -17.91 0.03 4.57
CA PRO A 309 -17.17 -0.62 3.50
C PRO A 309 -17.89 -0.49 2.15
N GLN A 310 -17.17 -0.15 1.07
CA GLN A 310 -17.73 -0.08 -0.27
C GLN A 310 -16.97 -1.01 -1.20
N GLN A 311 -17.72 -1.83 -1.94
CA GLN A 311 -17.22 -2.61 -3.05
C GLN A 311 -17.90 -2.17 -4.33
N SER A 312 -17.18 -2.21 -5.45
CA SER A 312 -17.69 -1.74 -6.73
C SER A 312 -17.45 -2.76 -7.86
N VAL A 313 -18.19 -2.58 -8.96
CA VAL A 313 -18.07 -3.45 -10.15
C VAL A 313 -16.80 -3.12 -10.92
N GLY A 314 -16.46 -1.82 -11.01
CA GLY A 314 -15.27 -1.28 -11.64
C GLY A 314 -13.97 -1.54 -10.89
N GLY A 315 -13.99 -2.31 -9.80
CA GLY A 315 -12.79 -2.81 -9.13
C GLY A 315 -12.31 -1.99 -7.92
N PHE A 316 -13.22 -1.31 -7.22
CA PHE A 316 -12.91 -0.84 -5.86
C PHE A 316 -13.14 -1.95 -4.85
N TYR A 317 -12.11 -2.25 -4.05
CA TYR A 317 -12.13 -3.27 -3.01
C TYR A 317 -12.36 -2.64 -1.62
N PRO A 318 -13.23 -3.22 -0.78
CA PRO A 318 -13.48 -2.73 0.56
C PRO A 318 -12.35 -3.12 1.51
N LEU A 319 -11.74 -2.12 2.15
CA LEU A 319 -10.68 -2.30 3.14
C LEU A 319 -11.08 -1.69 4.47
N ILE A 320 -10.49 -2.19 5.55
CA ILE A 320 -10.46 -1.43 6.81
C ILE A 320 -9.23 -0.54 6.74
N GLY A 321 -9.45 0.77 6.86
CA GLY A 321 -8.39 1.76 7.00
C GLY A 321 -7.71 1.59 8.35
N TRP A 322 -8.46 1.77 9.42
CA TRP A 322 -7.98 1.53 10.78
C TRP A 322 -9.14 1.35 11.74
N LYS A 323 -8.84 0.70 12.87
CA LYS A 323 -9.68 0.76 14.06
C LYS A 323 -8.89 1.32 15.24
N ILE A 324 -9.42 2.37 15.86
CA ILE A 324 -8.80 3.02 17.02
C ILE A 324 -9.89 3.16 18.10
N GLY A 325 -9.88 2.26 19.08
CA GLY A 325 -10.92 2.21 20.10
C GLY A 325 -12.28 1.92 19.47
N GLN A 326 -13.23 2.84 19.59
CA GLN A 326 -14.57 2.68 19.00
C GLN A 326 -14.66 3.17 17.54
N GLU A 327 -13.67 3.92 17.06
CA GLU A 327 -13.67 4.44 15.70
C GLU A 327 -13.22 3.37 14.71
N VAL A 328 -14.05 3.11 13.71
CA VAL A 328 -13.71 2.30 12.54
C VAL A 328 -13.77 3.19 11.31
N VAL A 329 -12.68 3.23 10.55
CA VAL A 329 -12.61 3.88 9.23
C VAL A 329 -12.35 2.81 8.19
N CYS A 330 -13.17 2.82 7.15
CA CYS A 330 -13.09 1.96 5.98
C CYS A 330 -12.57 2.76 4.80
N LEU A 331 -11.88 2.07 3.90
CA LEU A 331 -11.43 2.59 2.62
C LEU A 331 -12.08 1.79 1.49
N ALA A 332 -12.23 2.43 0.34
CA ALA A 332 -12.40 1.73 -0.92
C ALA A 332 -11.19 2.03 -1.79
N GLU A 333 -10.52 0.99 -2.26
CA GLU A 333 -9.26 1.12 -3.01
C GLU A 333 -9.42 0.57 -4.42
N SER A 334 -8.89 1.31 -5.40
CA SER A 334 -8.59 0.77 -6.72
C SER A 334 -7.12 1.02 -7.07
N ASN A 335 -6.57 0.23 -7.96
CA ASN A 335 -5.16 0.32 -8.33
C ASN A 335 -4.94 0.20 -9.84
N ALA A 336 -3.83 0.78 -10.27
CA ALA A 336 -3.23 0.54 -11.58
C ALA A 336 -1.76 0.17 -11.37
N GLY A 337 -1.34 -0.92 -11.99
CA GLY A 337 0.04 -1.37 -11.98
C GLY A 337 0.95 -0.44 -12.78
N ASP A 338 2.24 -0.81 -12.80
CA ASP A 338 3.22 -0.32 -13.75
C ASP A 338 3.42 1.20 -13.80
N THR A 339 3.27 1.89 -12.67
CA THR A 339 3.46 3.34 -12.58
C THR A 339 4.95 3.69 -12.46
N GLY A 340 5.56 3.39 -11.31
CA GLY A 340 7.01 3.50 -11.13
C GLY A 340 7.77 2.51 -11.99
N THR A 341 7.22 1.30 -12.21
CA THR A 341 7.83 0.29 -13.08
C THR A 341 8.06 0.81 -14.50
N ALA A 342 7.14 1.61 -15.05
CA ALA A 342 7.31 2.18 -16.39
C ALA A 342 8.45 3.22 -16.45
N ILE A 343 8.63 3.99 -15.38
CA ILE A 343 9.73 4.96 -15.28
C ILE A 343 11.06 4.22 -15.12
N GLU A 344 11.13 3.22 -14.23
CA GLU A 344 12.32 2.37 -14.05
C GLU A 344 12.70 1.63 -15.34
N TRP A 345 11.72 1.08 -16.06
CA TRP A 345 11.93 0.46 -17.36
C TRP A 345 12.47 1.45 -18.40
N ALA A 346 11.91 2.66 -18.46
CA ALA A 346 12.38 3.71 -19.36
C ALA A 346 13.82 4.14 -19.04
N GLN A 347 14.19 4.16 -17.77
CA GLN A 347 15.55 4.42 -17.32
C GLN A 347 16.50 3.29 -17.77
N GLN A 348 16.09 2.03 -17.66
CA GLN A 348 16.87 0.87 -18.14
C GLN A 348 17.05 0.84 -19.67
N LEU A 349 16.20 1.54 -20.41
CA LEU A 349 16.34 1.77 -21.85
C LEU A 349 17.19 3.00 -22.21
N ASP A 350 17.88 3.59 -21.23
CA ASP A 350 18.71 4.79 -21.37
C ASP A 350 17.96 6.00 -21.97
N LEU A 351 16.64 6.09 -21.73
CA LEU A 351 15.87 7.27 -22.17
C LEU A 351 16.28 8.53 -21.37
N PHE A 352 16.68 8.33 -20.10
CA PHE A 352 17.20 9.35 -19.18
C PHE A 352 18.09 8.69 -18.12
N THR A 353 18.93 9.47 -17.44
CA THR A 353 19.82 8.97 -16.38
C THR A 353 19.21 9.12 -15.01
N ASP A 354 18.63 10.29 -14.69
CA ASP A 354 17.88 10.54 -13.46
C ASP A 354 16.39 10.74 -13.77
N ALA A 355 15.51 10.11 -12.98
CA ALA A 355 14.06 10.29 -13.07
C ALA A 355 13.65 11.77 -12.93
N ALA A 356 14.42 12.59 -12.22
CA ALA A 356 14.17 14.04 -12.10
C ALA A 356 14.27 14.80 -13.44
N GLU A 357 15.02 14.27 -14.42
CA GLU A 357 15.13 14.88 -15.75
C GLU A 357 13.82 14.78 -16.54
N THR A 358 13.02 13.75 -16.25
CA THR A 358 11.81 13.42 -17.04
C THR A 358 10.77 14.55 -17.03
N GLU A 359 10.69 15.32 -15.94
CA GLU A 359 9.80 16.49 -15.87
C GLU A 359 10.19 17.53 -16.94
N LYS A 360 11.48 17.90 -17.00
CA LYS A 360 11.97 18.86 -18.00
C LYS A 360 11.84 18.32 -19.41
N MET A 361 12.06 17.02 -19.61
CA MET A 361 11.88 16.38 -20.92
C MET A 361 10.42 16.43 -21.40
N ALA A 362 9.45 16.23 -20.50
CA ALA A 362 8.04 16.33 -20.87
C ALA A 362 7.62 17.79 -21.14
N GLN A 363 8.09 18.73 -20.32
CA GLN A 363 7.77 20.15 -20.44
C GLN A 363 8.45 20.84 -21.65
N SER A 364 9.53 20.28 -22.21
CA SER A 364 10.20 20.85 -23.38
C SER A 364 9.44 20.65 -24.69
N LEU A 365 8.39 19.81 -24.68
CA LEU A 365 7.50 19.58 -25.82
C LEU A 365 6.15 20.28 -25.57
N GLU A 366 5.39 20.55 -26.64
CA GLU A 366 4.00 21.00 -26.50
C GLU A 366 3.09 19.82 -26.16
N ASP A 367 3.28 18.70 -26.85
CA ASP A 367 2.62 17.40 -26.65
C ASP A 367 3.56 16.22 -26.98
N SER A 368 3.07 15.00 -26.85
CA SER A 368 3.78 13.77 -27.26
C SER A 368 3.70 13.50 -28.77
N GLU A 369 3.23 14.45 -29.57
CA GLU A 369 2.96 14.36 -31.02
C GLU A 369 2.08 13.16 -31.41
N GLY A 370 1.17 12.74 -30.53
CA GLY A 370 0.28 11.59 -30.75
C GLY A 370 0.94 10.23 -30.48
N VAL A 371 2.08 10.21 -29.79
CA VAL A 371 2.67 9.00 -29.23
C VAL A 371 1.99 8.68 -27.90
N TYR A 372 1.46 7.47 -27.77
CA TYR A 372 0.76 7.02 -26.56
C TYR A 372 1.43 5.78 -26.00
N PHE A 373 1.72 5.79 -24.70
CA PHE A 373 2.20 4.63 -23.97
C PHE A 373 1.06 3.97 -23.19
N VAL A 374 0.99 2.64 -23.19
CA VAL A 374 0.10 1.86 -22.33
C VAL A 374 0.95 1.08 -21.33
N PRO A 375 0.93 1.44 -20.03
CA PRO A 375 1.70 0.74 -19.00
C PRO A 375 0.95 -0.52 -18.55
N SER A 376 1.24 -1.66 -19.18
CA SER A 376 0.63 -2.94 -18.84
C SER A 376 1.62 -4.10 -18.94
N PHE A 377 2.81 -3.93 -18.36
CA PHE A 377 3.79 -5.00 -18.17
C PHE A 377 3.21 -6.14 -17.31
N SER A 378 2.35 -5.79 -16.36
CA SER A 378 1.64 -6.72 -15.46
C SER A 378 0.18 -6.94 -15.89
N GLY A 379 -0.16 -6.64 -17.15
CA GLY A 379 -1.54 -6.54 -17.62
C GLY A 379 -2.23 -5.26 -17.15
N LEU A 380 -3.51 -5.09 -17.53
CA LEU A 380 -4.33 -3.94 -17.15
C LEU A 380 -5.24 -4.32 -15.97
N GLN A 381 -5.14 -3.59 -14.86
CA GLN A 381 -6.03 -3.73 -13.70
C GLN A 381 -7.35 -2.98 -13.92
N ALA A 382 -8.05 -2.68 -12.83
CA ALA A 382 -9.29 -1.93 -12.82
C ALA A 382 -9.19 -0.62 -13.63
N PRO A 383 -10.26 -0.22 -14.34
CA PRO A 383 -11.55 -0.92 -14.50
C PRO A 383 -11.56 -1.97 -15.63
N LEU A 384 -10.44 -2.20 -16.31
CA LEU A 384 -10.40 -3.00 -17.55
C LEU A 384 -10.21 -4.50 -17.29
N ASN A 385 -9.43 -4.85 -16.26
CA ASN A 385 -9.20 -6.22 -15.79
C ASN A 385 -8.79 -7.19 -16.91
N ASP A 386 -7.75 -6.82 -17.66
CA ASP A 386 -7.18 -7.63 -18.73
C ASP A 386 -5.72 -8.01 -18.39
N PRO A 387 -5.49 -9.20 -17.80
CA PRO A 387 -4.15 -9.68 -17.49
C PRO A 387 -3.33 -10.02 -18.75
N CYS A 388 -3.94 -10.05 -19.94
CA CYS A 388 -3.31 -10.42 -21.21
C CYS A 388 -2.91 -9.20 -22.05
N ALA A 389 -3.12 -8.00 -21.53
CA ALA A 389 -2.73 -6.77 -22.21
C ALA A 389 -1.21 -6.61 -22.31
N CYS A 390 -0.71 -6.03 -23.40
CA CYS A 390 0.71 -5.78 -23.59
C CYS A 390 1.10 -4.31 -23.39
N ALA A 391 2.22 -4.07 -22.71
CA ALA A 391 2.81 -2.74 -22.69
C ALA A 391 3.16 -2.32 -24.13
N SER A 392 2.78 -1.10 -24.53
CA SER A 392 2.91 -0.69 -25.94
C SER A 392 3.08 0.81 -26.11
N PHE A 393 3.88 1.18 -27.12
CA PHE A 393 3.85 2.51 -27.73
C PHE A 393 3.02 2.47 -29.00
N MET A 394 2.11 3.42 -29.17
CA MET A 394 1.31 3.58 -30.38
C MET A 394 1.45 4.99 -30.94
N GLY A 395 1.38 5.14 -32.25
CA GLY A 395 1.46 6.45 -32.91
C GLY A 395 2.89 6.95 -33.20
N LEU A 396 3.89 6.07 -33.16
CA LEU A 396 5.27 6.42 -33.51
C LEU A 396 5.37 6.95 -34.95
N LYS A 397 6.15 8.02 -35.13
CA LYS A 397 6.49 8.65 -36.40
C LYS A 397 8.00 8.59 -36.61
N PRO A 398 8.50 8.76 -37.86
CA PRO A 398 9.94 8.91 -38.10
C PRO A 398 10.61 10.05 -37.32
N SER A 399 9.84 11.09 -36.93
CA SER A 399 10.31 12.20 -36.10
C SER A 399 10.32 11.91 -34.59
N THR A 400 9.69 10.82 -34.15
CA THR A 400 9.60 10.47 -32.73
C THR A 400 11.00 10.23 -32.16
N ASN A 401 11.26 10.86 -31.01
CA ASN A 401 12.53 10.76 -30.30
C ASN A 401 12.28 10.46 -28.82
N LYS A 402 13.34 10.30 -28.03
CA LYS A 402 13.24 9.93 -26.61
C LYS A 402 12.41 10.89 -25.75
N TYR A 403 12.33 12.18 -26.08
CA TYR A 403 11.52 13.15 -25.33
C TYR A 403 10.02 12.85 -25.48
N HIS A 404 9.60 12.52 -26.70
CA HIS A 404 8.21 12.12 -26.97
C HIS A 404 7.86 10.81 -26.23
N LEU A 405 8.78 9.84 -26.19
CA LEU A 405 8.57 8.58 -25.47
C LEU A 405 8.44 8.80 -23.97
N VAL A 406 9.36 9.57 -23.36
CA VAL A 406 9.32 9.90 -21.93
C VAL A 406 8.03 10.66 -21.59
N ARG A 407 7.66 11.65 -22.40
CA ARG A 407 6.40 12.38 -22.21
C ARG A 407 5.19 11.44 -22.28
N ALA A 408 5.11 10.58 -23.30
CA ALA A 408 4.00 9.64 -23.45
C ALA A 408 3.89 8.67 -22.25
N ILE A 409 5.01 8.25 -21.65
CA ILE A 409 5.02 7.45 -20.42
C ILE A 409 4.41 8.26 -19.26
N LEU A 410 4.86 9.49 -19.04
CA LEU A 410 4.33 10.34 -17.95
C LEU A 410 2.85 10.71 -18.15
N GLU A 411 2.45 11.04 -19.39
CA GLU A 411 1.05 11.29 -19.75
C GLU A 411 0.19 10.04 -19.47
N SER A 412 0.71 8.84 -19.75
CA SER A 412 -0.01 7.60 -19.48
C SER A 412 -0.35 7.40 -18.01
N ILE A 413 0.54 7.83 -17.09
CA ILE A 413 0.29 7.78 -15.64
C ILE A 413 -0.90 8.69 -15.29
N ALA A 414 -0.89 9.93 -15.78
CA ALA A 414 -2.00 10.86 -15.56
C ALA A 414 -3.32 10.35 -16.17
N PHE A 415 -3.28 9.71 -17.34
CA PHE A 415 -4.46 9.07 -17.93
C PHE A 415 -4.97 7.87 -17.12
N ARG A 416 -4.09 7.04 -16.55
CA ARG A 416 -4.48 5.96 -15.62
C ARG A 416 -5.12 6.54 -14.36
N ASN A 417 -4.56 7.58 -13.77
CA ASN A 417 -5.13 8.27 -12.61
C ASN A 417 -6.55 8.76 -12.90
N LYS A 418 -6.76 9.35 -14.08
CA LYS A 418 -8.08 9.79 -14.54
C LYS A 418 -9.07 8.63 -14.67
N GLN A 419 -8.67 7.48 -15.22
CA GLN A 419 -9.55 6.31 -15.31
C GLN A 419 -9.98 5.80 -13.93
N LEU A 420 -9.05 5.73 -12.97
CA LEU A 420 -9.36 5.33 -11.60
C LEU A 420 -10.32 6.34 -10.95
N TYR A 421 -10.05 7.64 -11.10
CA TYR A 421 -10.88 8.71 -10.55
C TYR A 421 -12.30 8.70 -11.13
N GLU A 422 -12.46 8.55 -12.44
CA GLU A 422 -13.79 8.47 -13.06
C GLU A 422 -14.57 7.24 -12.61
N THR A 423 -13.89 6.12 -12.39
CA THR A 423 -14.52 4.90 -11.87
C THR A 423 -14.98 5.12 -10.44
N MET A 424 -14.15 5.76 -9.60
CA MET A 424 -14.52 6.16 -8.25
C MET A 424 -15.76 7.04 -8.25
N GLN A 425 -15.78 8.11 -9.04
CA GLN A 425 -16.91 9.05 -9.11
C GLN A 425 -18.22 8.38 -9.55
N LYS A 426 -18.14 7.40 -10.47
CA LYS A 426 -19.31 6.70 -11.00
C LYS A 426 -19.90 5.69 -10.01
N GLU A 427 -19.08 5.08 -9.17
CA GLU A 427 -19.49 3.91 -8.38
C GLU A 427 -19.46 4.14 -6.86
N ILE A 428 -18.57 5.01 -6.39
CA ILE A 428 -18.46 5.40 -4.99
C ILE A 428 -19.18 6.74 -4.82
N HIS A 429 -20.45 6.68 -4.40
CA HIS A 429 -21.35 7.82 -4.23
C HIS A 429 -21.03 8.67 -2.97
N ILE A 430 -19.76 9.04 -2.80
CA ILE A 430 -19.25 9.86 -1.71
C ILE A 430 -18.56 11.07 -2.32
N PRO A 431 -18.97 12.31 -2.00
CA PRO A 431 -18.33 13.51 -2.51
C PRO A 431 -16.85 13.55 -2.12
N VAL A 432 -15.98 13.87 -3.07
CA VAL A 432 -14.56 14.07 -2.81
C VAL A 432 -14.39 15.37 -2.04
N ARG A 433 -13.68 15.30 -0.91
CA ARG A 433 -13.42 16.43 -0.02
C ARG A 433 -12.07 17.07 -0.31
N LYS A 434 -11.03 16.25 -0.51
CA LYS A 434 -9.68 16.66 -0.89
C LYS A 434 -8.93 15.47 -1.46
N ILE A 435 -7.91 15.74 -2.27
CA ILE A 435 -7.02 14.73 -2.82
C ILE A 435 -5.60 15.04 -2.37
N ARG A 436 -4.93 14.03 -1.83
CA ARG A 436 -3.51 14.08 -1.45
C ARG A 436 -2.73 13.03 -2.21
N ALA A 437 -1.47 13.32 -2.51
CA ALA A 437 -0.65 12.42 -3.30
C ALA A 437 0.73 12.25 -2.70
N ASP A 438 1.19 11.00 -2.68
CA ASP A 438 2.46 10.57 -2.13
C ASP A 438 3.12 9.52 -3.04
N GLY A 439 4.26 8.98 -2.59
CA GLY A 439 5.06 8.04 -3.39
C GLY A 439 6.05 8.72 -4.33
N GLY A 440 7.02 7.95 -4.83
CA GLY A 440 8.18 8.48 -5.56
C GLY A 440 7.82 9.28 -6.82
N VAL A 441 6.78 8.86 -7.54
CA VAL A 441 6.40 9.47 -8.83
C VAL A 441 5.72 10.83 -8.64
N CYS A 442 5.12 11.12 -7.47
CA CYS A 442 4.50 12.42 -7.22
C CYS A 442 5.52 13.58 -7.19
N LYS A 443 6.82 13.28 -7.09
CA LYS A 443 7.90 14.28 -7.25
C LYS A 443 7.88 14.95 -8.63
N ASN A 444 7.36 14.26 -9.66
CA ASN A 444 7.27 14.81 -11.00
C ASN A 444 6.06 15.75 -11.11
N SER A 445 6.32 17.06 -11.17
CA SER A 445 5.27 18.09 -11.15
C SER A 445 4.46 18.13 -12.45
N PHE A 446 5.00 17.63 -13.57
CA PHE A 446 4.24 17.45 -14.80
C PHE A 446 3.12 16.41 -14.62
N VAL A 447 3.43 15.24 -14.03
CA VAL A 447 2.41 14.20 -13.74
C VAL A 447 1.36 14.74 -12.79
N MET A 448 1.77 15.45 -11.73
CA MET A 448 0.86 16.04 -10.75
C MET A 448 -0.08 17.07 -11.37
N GLN A 449 0.46 18.03 -12.12
CA GLN A 449 -0.32 19.09 -12.75
C GLN A 449 -1.29 18.51 -13.78
N MET A 450 -0.83 17.62 -14.66
CA MET A 450 -1.69 16.99 -15.65
C MET A 450 -2.78 16.11 -15.00
N THR A 451 -2.46 15.42 -13.91
CA THR A 451 -3.47 14.66 -13.15
C THR A 451 -4.54 15.61 -12.60
N SER A 452 -4.13 16.73 -11.96
CA SER A 452 -5.04 17.76 -11.44
C SER A 452 -5.95 18.33 -12.54
N ASP A 453 -5.39 18.66 -13.71
CA ASP A 453 -6.15 19.16 -14.86
C ASP A 453 -7.17 18.12 -15.37
N LEU A 454 -6.76 16.87 -15.54
CA LEU A 454 -7.60 15.79 -16.07
C LEU A 454 -8.77 15.46 -15.14
N ILE A 455 -8.51 15.32 -13.84
CA ILE A 455 -9.56 14.99 -12.87
C ILE A 455 -10.37 16.22 -12.44
N ASN A 456 -9.88 17.41 -12.75
CA ASN A 456 -10.46 18.71 -12.40
C ASN A 456 -10.61 18.89 -10.88
N GLU A 457 -9.57 18.50 -10.11
CA GLU A 457 -9.52 18.62 -8.66
C GLU A 457 -8.17 19.17 -8.19
N THR A 458 -8.17 19.75 -6.99
CA THR A 458 -6.93 20.18 -6.33
C THR A 458 -6.21 19.00 -5.70
N ILE A 459 -4.90 18.88 -5.92
CA ILE A 459 -4.05 17.84 -5.34
C ILE A 459 -2.96 18.47 -4.47
N ASP A 460 -2.84 18.02 -3.23
CA ASP A 460 -1.86 18.49 -2.24
C ASP A 460 -0.74 17.45 -2.05
N ARG A 461 0.50 17.82 -2.43
CA ARG A 461 1.71 17.00 -2.26
C ARG A 461 2.46 17.40 -0.98
N PRO A 462 2.85 16.47 -0.11
CA PRO A 462 3.58 16.76 1.12
C PRO A 462 5.08 17.02 0.88
N VAL A 463 5.75 17.64 1.86
CA VAL A 463 7.22 17.82 1.86
C VAL A 463 7.97 16.49 1.95
N HIS A 464 7.46 15.56 2.76
CA HIS A 464 7.99 14.21 2.88
C HIS A 464 6.99 13.24 2.23
N ILE A 465 7.44 12.47 1.25
CA ILE A 465 6.57 11.57 0.48
C ILE A 465 6.45 10.15 1.07
N ASP A 466 7.23 9.82 2.11
CA ASP A 466 7.21 8.53 2.81
C ASP A 466 6.05 8.48 3.82
N MET A 467 4.81 8.54 3.30
CA MET A 467 3.62 8.68 4.12
C MET A 467 3.26 7.43 4.90
N SER A 468 3.68 6.24 4.46
CA SER A 468 3.49 4.99 5.21
C SER A 468 4.28 4.97 6.53
N CYS A 469 5.57 5.34 6.52
CA CYS A 469 6.33 5.53 7.76
C CYS A 469 5.70 6.61 8.66
N SER A 470 5.28 7.73 8.07
CA SER A 470 4.68 8.84 8.81
C SER A 470 3.36 8.43 9.46
N GLY A 471 2.55 7.63 8.77
CA GLY A 471 1.29 7.08 9.29
C GLY A 471 1.49 6.09 10.42
N ALA A 472 2.44 5.15 10.27
CA ALA A 472 2.79 4.20 11.32
C ALA A 472 3.29 4.92 12.58
N ALA A 473 4.19 5.90 12.42
CA ALA A 473 4.64 6.74 13.52
C ALA A 473 3.48 7.52 14.15
N SER A 474 2.60 8.13 13.35
CA SER A 474 1.46 8.89 13.85
C SER A 474 0.51 8.03 14.69
N LEU A 475 0.20 6.82 14.23
CA LEU A 475 -0.61 5.85 14.98
C LEU A 475 0.06 5.48 16.31
N ALA A 476 1.35 5.11 16.26
CA ALA A 476 2.12 4.79 17.46
C ALA A 476 2.20 5.96 18.44
N GLY A 477 2.39 7.17 17.92
CA GLY A 477 2.49 8.38 18.72
C GLY A 477 1.16 8.74 19.39
N LEU A 478 0.02 8.55 18.73
CA LEU A 478 -1.29 8.70 19.37
C LEU A 478 -1.49 7.66 20.47
N ALA A 479 -1.08 6.40 20.24
CA ALA A 479 -1.24 5.32 21.20
C ALA A 479 -0.56 5.59 22.55
N VAL A 480 0.59 6.26 22.54
CA VAL A 480 1.39 6.54 23.75
C VAL A 480 1.20 7.96 24.28
N GLY A 481 0.26 8.73 23.73
CA GLY A 481 0.09 10.14 24.07
C GLY A 481 1.31 10.98 23.71
N PHE A 482 2.09 10.54 22.71
CA PHE A 482 3.03 11.40 22.04
C PHE A 482 2.19 12.53 21.42
N TRP A 483 1.49 12.34 20.32
CA TRP A 483 0.55 13.39 19.87
C TRP A 483 -0.79 13.23 20.59
N SER A 484 -1.48 14.34 20.86
CA SER A 484 -2.72 14.36 21.62
C SER A 484 -3.89 13.78 20.82
N ASP A 485 -3.96 14.10 19.53
CA ASP A 485 -5.09 13.78 18.68
C ASP A 485 -4.78 14.02 17.18
N LYS A 486 -5.78 13.69 16.34
CA LYS A 486 -5.73 13.88 14.88
C LYS A 486 -5.71 15.36 14.46
N GLU A 487 -6.17 16.30 15.28
CA GLU A 487 -6.07 17.73 14.98
C GLU A 487 -4.63 18.23 15.11
N GLU A 488 -3.90 17.74 16.10
CA GLU A 488 -2.45 18.02 16.22
C GLU A 488 -1.69 17.51 14.99
N LEU A 489 -1.90 16.24 14.59
CA LEU A 489 -1.26 15.67 13.41
C LEU A 489 -1.52 16.48 12.13
N LYS A 490 -2.75 16.99 11.95
CA LYS A 490 -3.09 17.86 10.81
C LYS A 490 -2.30 19.17 10.79
N LYS A 491 -1.98 19.74 11.97
CA LYS A 491 -1.18 20.96 12.08
C LYS A 491 0.30 20.68 11.79
N LEU A 492 0.77 19.47 12.06
CA LEU A 492 2.16 19.05 11.83
C LEU A 492 2.43 18.67 10.37
N ARG A 493 1.41 18.23 9.62
CA ARG A 493 1.58 17.90 8.20
C ARG A 493 1.98 19.14 7.38
N GLN A 494 3.09 19.03 6.66
CA GLN A 494 3.61 20.09 5.82
C GLN A 494 3.29 19.84 4.34
N SER A 495 2.63 20.79 3.70
CA SER A 495 2.41 20.81 2.24
C SER A 495 3.63 21.41 1.55
N GLU A 496 4.11 20.78 0.49
CA GLU A 496 5.16 21.32 -0.37
C GLU A 496 4.54 22.13 -1.52
N MET A 497 3.60 21.51 -2.23
CA MET A 497 2.99 22.10 -3.41
C MET A 497 1.54 21.65 -3.57
N VAL A 498 0.68 22.62 -3.90
CA VAL A 498 -0.74 22.41 -4.18
C VAL A 498 -0.99 22.66 -5.66
N PHE A 499 -1.35 21.61 -6.37
CA PHE A 499 -1.70 21.64 -7.79
C PHE A 499 -3.18 21.93 -7.93
N LYS A 500 -3.51 23.04 -8.59
CA LYS A 500 -4.88 23.38 -8.97
C LYS A 500 -5.03 23.18 -10.48
N PRO A 501 -6.22 22.84 -10.99
CA PRO A 501 -6.45 22.75 -12.43
C PRO A 501 -6.08 24.08 -13.10
N GLN A 502 -5.14 24.01 -14.02
CA GLN A 502 -4.66 25.13 -14.84
C GLN A 502 -5.27 25.09 -16.25
N LYS A 503 -5.64 23.90 -16.71
CA LYS A 503 -6.32 23.68 -17.98
C LYS A 503 -7.69 23.07 -17.77
N LYS A 504 -8.60 23.33 -18.70
CA LYS A 504 -9.88 22.62 -18.72
C LYS A 504 -9.63 21.19 -19.17
N TRP A 505 -10.20 20.21 -18.48
CA TRP A 505 -10.00 18.80 -18.83
C TRP A 505 -10.37 18.49 -20.30
N GLN A 506 -11.30 19.25 -20.89
CA GLN A 506 -11.69 19.15 -22.30
C GLN A 506 -10.51 19.38 -23.27
N GLU A 507 -9.49 20.12 -22.87
CA GLU A 507 -8.27 20.31 -23.68
C GLU A 507 -7.50 19.00 -23.88
N TYR A 508 -7.69 18.02 -22.98
CA TYR A 508 -7.09 16.69 -23.06
C TYR A 508 -8.01 15.65 -23.69
N GLU A 509 -9.25 15.98 -24.04
CA GLU A 509 -10.27 15.01 -24.46
C GLU A 509 -9.83 14.21 -25.70
N VAL A 510 -9.22 14.87 -26.68
CA VAL A 510 -8.71 14.22 -27.89
C VAL A 510 -7.55 13.28 -27.55
N ASN A 511 -6.59 13.74 -26.74
CA ASN A 511 -5.41 12.96 -26.35
C ASN A 511 -5.81 11.74 -25.52
N MET A 512 -6.68 11.92 -24.52
CA MET A 512 -7.20 10.83 -23.71
C MET A 512 -8.04 9.86 -24.56
N GLY A 513 -8.87 10.37 -25.48
CA GLY A 513 -9.65 9.53 -26.40
C GLY A 513 -8.77 8.67 -27.30
N ASN A 514 -7.66 9.21 -27.82
CA ASN A 514 -6.69 8.45 -28.59
C ASN A 514 -5.86 7.49 -27.74
N TRP A 515 -5.51 7.88 -26.51
CA TRP A 515 -4.87 6.97 -25.56
C TRP A 515 -5.79 5.79 -25.19
N VAL A 516 -7.10 6.01 -24.99
CA VAL A 516 -8.09 4.93 -24.79
C VAL A 516 -8.17 4.01 -26.01
N LYS A 517 -8.04 4.55 -27.23
CA LYS A 517 -7.92 3.74 -28.45
C LYS A 517 -6.64 2.92 -28.47
N ALA A 518 -5.54 3.40 -27.89
CA ALA A 518 -4.30 2.64 -27.76
C ALA A 518 -4.47 1.50 -26.74
N VAL A 519 -5.05 1.79 -25.58
CA VAL A 519 -5.39 0.79 -24.56
C VAL A 519 -6.24 -0.34 -25.14
N LYS A 520 -7.32 -0.02 -25.87
CA LYS A 520 -8.17 -1.05 -26.50
C LYS A 520 -7.43 -1.95 -27.49
N ARG A 521 -6.36 -1.45 -28.13
CA ARG A 521 -5.55 -2.21 -29.08
C ARG A 521 -4.47 -3.05 -28.40
N SER A 522 -4.09 -2.72 -27.17
CA SER A 522 -3.12 -3.49 -26.39
C SER A 522 -3.75 -4.65 -25.62
N MET A 523 -5.07 -4.62 -25.45
CA MET A 523 -5.86 -5.66 -24.77
C MET A 523 -5.88 -6.99 -25.52
N ASN A 524 -5.97 -8.10 -24.78
CA ASN A 524 -6.01 -9.48 -25.27
C ASN A 524 -4.87 -9.82 -26.26
N TRP A 525 -3.67 -9.30 -25.98
CA TRP A 525 -2.51 -9.47 -26.85
C TRP A 525 -1.83 -10.82 -26.64
N TYR A 526 -1.57 -11.17 -25.38
CA TYR A 526 -1.00 -12.46 -25.03
C TYR A 526 -2.08 -13.55 -25.01
N LYS A 527 -1.70 -14.78 -25.38
CA LYS A 527 -2.55 -15.95 -25.19
C LYS A 527 -2.40 -16.45 -23.75
N THR A 528 -3.52 -16.75 -23.11
CA THR A 528 -3.56 -17.43 -21.80
C THR A 528 -3.05 -18.86 -21.87
#